data_AF-A0A7S0EU98-F1
#
_entry.id   AF-A0A7S0EU98-F1
#
_cell.length_a   1.000
_cell.length_b   1.000
_cell.length_c   1.000
_cell.angle_alpha   90.00
_cell.angle_beta   90.00
_cell.angle_gamma   90.00
#
_symmetry.space_group_name_H-M   'P 1'
#
loop_
_entity.id
_entity.type
_entity.pdbx_description
1 polymer ?
#
loop_
_entity_poly.entity_id
_entity_poly.type
_entity_poly.pdbx_seq_one_letter_code
_entity_poly.pdbx_strand_id
1 'polypeptide(L)'
;IYYQKLKHMVQDKMHARHKGPRTVLTRQPTEGRSKDGGLRLGEMERDCLVSYGSSALLLERLMISSDEFQCHVCKQCGLIGYPGWCQNCKTNRHMSTIQ
;
A
#
# COMPACT_ATOMS: atom_id res chain seq x y z
N ILE A 1 37.14 -24.87 24.46
CA ILE A 1 35.85 -24.96 23.72
C ILE A 1 36.08 -24.34 22.35
N TYR A 2 35.86 -25.10 21.26
CA TYR A 2 36.03 -24.61 19.89
C TYR A 2 34.71 -23.97 19.41
N TYR A 3 34.77 -22.75 18.88
CA TYR A 3 33.60 -22.05 18.35
C TYR A 3 33.64 -22.06 16.82
N GLN A 4 32.48 -22.35 16.20
CA GLN A 4 32.30 -22.28 14.75
C GLN A 4 31.51 -21.02 14.39
N LYS A 5 32.03 -20.24 13.43
CA LYS A 5 31.33 -19.06 12.90
C LYS A 5 30.31 -19.48 11.85
N LEU A 6 29.07 -19.02 12.00
CA LEU A 6 27.99 -19.26 11.04
C LEU A 6 27.97 -18.23 9.91
N LYS A 7 27.34 -18.61 8.79
CA LYS A 7 27.26 -17.79 7.54
C LYS A 7 26.37 -16.56 7.62
N HIS A 8 25.50 -16.44 8.63
CA HIS A 8 24.51 -15.36 8.70
C HIS A 8 25.08 -14.14 9.41
N MET A 9 25.67 -13.23 8.64
CA MET A 9 26.17 -11.96 9.14
C MET A 9 25.08 -10.88 9.11
N VAL A 10 25.13 -9.95 10.07
CA VAL A 10 24.19 -8.82 10.15
C VAL A 10 24.32 -7.88 8.95
N GLN A 11 25.55 -7.69 8.47
CA GLN A 11 25.86 -6.88 7.28
C GLN A 11 25.04 -7.36 6.06
N ASP A 12 24.93 -8.68 5.90
CA ASP A 12 24.14 -9.31 4.83
C ASP A 12 22.65 -9.37 5.12
N LYS A 13 22.16 -8.78 6.22
CA LYS A 13 20.73 -8.75 6.61
C LYS A 13 20.16 -7.35 6.81
N MET A 14 21.00 -6.31 6.90
CA MET A 14 20.55 -4.93 7.07
C MET A 14 19.73 -4.46 5.86
N HIS A 15 18.45 -4.13 6.07
CA HIS A 15 17.54 -3.66 5.03
C HIS A 15 16.60 -2.59 5.57
N ALA A 16 16.45 -1.49 4.82
CA ALA A 16 15.55 -0.41 5.16
C ALA A 16 15.05 0.25 3.87
N ARG A 17 13.80 0.70 3.89
CA ARG A 17 13.15 1.36 2.76
C ARG A 17 12.37 2.56 3.25
N HIS A 18 12.53 3.70 2.57
CA HIS A 18 11.71 4.90 2.78
C HIS A 18 10.70 5.08 1.63
N LYS A 19 11.19 5.36 0.41
CA LYS A 19 10.41 5.38 -0.84
C LYS A 19 11.25 4.68 -1.91
N GLY A 20 10.59 4.03 -2.87
CA GLY A 20 11.27 3.22 -3.87
C GLY A 20 10.32 2.82 -5.01
N PRO A 21 10.78 1.95 -5.92
CA PRO A 21 9.98 1.53 -7.07
C PRO A 21 8.69 0.81 -6.64
N ARG A 22 7.67 0.93 -7.49
CA ARG A 22 6.36 0.28 -7.34
C ARG A 22 6.12 -0.68 -8.51
N THR A 23 5.34 -1.71 -8.26
CA THR A 23 4.90 -2.66 -9.28
C THR A 23 3.94 -1.95 -10.26
N VAL A 24 4.04 -2.24 -11.56
CA VAL A 24 3.21 -1.55 -12.56
C VAL A 24 1.73 -1.94 -12.43
N LEU A 25 1.46 -3.22 -12.14
CA LEU A 25 0.09 -3.75 -12.06
C LEU A 25 -0.66 -3.24 -10.82
N THR A 26 -0.09 -3.44 -9.63
CA THR A 26 -0.77 -3.12 -8.35
C THR A 26 -0.39 -1.77 -7.77
N ARG A 27 0.66 -1.11 -8.30
CA ARG A 27 1.19 0.16 -7.77
C ARG A 27 1.63 0.08 -6.30
N GLN A 28 1.86 -1.13 -5.80
CA GLN A 28 2.35 -1.40 -4.45
C GLN A 28 3.89 -1.44 -4.44
N PRO A 29 4.52 -1.31 -3.26
CA PRO A 29 5.96 -1.54 -3.10
C PRO A 29 6.43 -2.85 -3.74
N THR A 30 7.57 -2.82 -4.42
CA THR A 30 8.22 -4.03 -4.95
C THR A 30 8.56 -5.05 -3.86
N GLU A 31 8.67 -6.32 -4.26
CA GLU A 31 9.07 -7.42 -3.39
C GLU A 31 10.59 -7.66 -3.44
N GLY A 32 11.14 -8.11 -2.31
CA GLY A 32 12.51 -8.61 -2.20
C GLY A 32 13.57 -7.53 -1.98
N ARG A 33 14.56 -7.85 -1.12
CA ARG A 33 15.62 -6.91 -0.74
C ARG A 33 16.44 -6.38 -1.92
N SER A 34 16.79 -7.24 -2.87
CA SER A 34 17.62 -6.85 -4.02
C SER A 34 16.94 -5.83 -4.95
N LYS A 35 15.60 -5.67 -4.85
CA LYS A 35 14.80 -4.73 -5.63
C LYS A 35 14.34 -3.53 -4.81
N ASP A 36 15.07 -3.23 -3.72
CA ASP A 36 14.69 -2.22 -2.74
C ASP A 36 13.25 -2.43 -2.22
N GLY A 37 12.89 -3.70 -2.00
CA GLY A 37 11.53 -4.11 -1.71
C GLY A 37 11.02 -3.67 -0.34
N GLY A 38 9.71 -3.51 -0.22
CA GLY A 38 9.05 -3.20 1.06
C GLY A 38 8.97 -4.42 1.97
N LEU A 39 8.76 -4.16 3.27
CA LEU A 39 8.35 -5.19 4.22
C LEU A 39 6.83 -5.36 4.14
N ARG A 40 6.38 -6.61 4.15
CA ARG A 40 4.95 -6.94 4.08
C ARG A 40 4.34 -6.88 5.48
N LEU A 41 3.28 -6.11 5.62
CA LEU A 41 2.33 -6.24 6.73
C LEU A 41 1.27 -7.27 6.29
N GLY A 42 1.27 -8.44 6.91
CA GLY A 42 0.39 -9.55 6.57
C GLY A 42 -0.94 -9.50 7.32
N GLU A 43 -1.73 -10.55 7.12
CA GLU A 43 -3.03 -10.71 7.75
C GLU A 43 -2.91 -10.86 9.27
N MET A 44 -1.88 -11.58 9.73
CA MET A 44 -1.64 -11.77 11.17
C MET A 44 -1.31 -10.45 11.86
N GLU A 45 -0.46 -9.62 11.25
CA GLU A 45 -0.09 -8.32 11.81
C GLU A 45 -1.27 -7.35 11.79
N ARG A 46 -2.11 -7.39 10.75
CA ARG A 46 -3.36 -6.62 10.72
C ARG A 46 -4.26 -7.01 11.89
N ASP A 47 -4.45 -8.30 12.14
CA ASP A 47 -5.36 -8.78 13.18
C ASP A 47 -4.86 -8.39 14.59
N CYS A 48 -3.54 -8.38 14.80
CA CYS A 48 -2.94 -7.78 15.99
C CYS A 48 -3.28 -6.29 16.13
N LEU A 49 -3.16 -5.49 15.06
CA LEU A 49 -3.46 -4.05 15.14
C LEU A 49 -4.95 -3.76 15.36
N VAL A 50 -5.83 -4.62 14.85
CA VAL A 50 -7.28 -4.55 15.11
C VAL A 50 -7.58 -4.82 16.57
N SER A 51 -6.93 -5.81 17.20
CA SER A 51 -7.16 -6.13 18.62
C SER A 51 -6.71 -5.01 19.56
N TYR A 52 -5.68 -4.23 19.18
CA TYR A 52 -5.28 -3.02 19.88
C TYR A 52 -6.25 -1.83 19.67
N GLY A 53 -7.21 -1.91 18.75
CA GLY A 53 -8.12 -0.81 18.43
C GLY A 53 -7.45 0.37 17.72
N SER A 54 -6.29 0.15 17.09
CA SER A 54 -5.49 1.22 16.47
C SER A 54 -5.94 1.53 15.03
N SER A 55 -7.14 2.10 14.89
CA SER A 55 -7.76 2.38 13.58
C SER A 55 -6.95 3.34 12.70
N ALA A 56 -6.40 4.42 13.30
CA ALA A 56 -5.60 5.39 12.56
C ALA A 56 -4.30 4.79 12.02
N LEU A 57 -3.64 3.92 12.80
CA LEU A 57 -2.41 3.24 12.38
C LEU A 57 -2.69 2.24 11.26
N LEU A 58 -3.81 1.52 11.32
CA LEU A 58 -4.24 0.61 10.27
C LEU A 58 -4.42 1.34 8.93
N LEU A 59 -5.12 2.48 8.95
CA LEU A 59 -5.32 3.30 7.75
C LEU A 59 -3.98 3.84 7.21
N GLU A 60 -3.11 4.31 8.10
CA GLU A 60 -1.82 4.85 7.69
C GLU A 60 -0.90 3.79 7.06
N ARG A 61 -0.85 2.59 7.63
CA ARG A 61 -0.01 1.49 7.10
C ARG A 61 -0.58 0.85 5.84
N LEU A 62 -1.90 0.57 5.83
CA LEU A 62 -2.53 -0.20 4.74
C LEU A 62 -2.92 0.65 3.53
N MET A 63 -3.13 1.96 3.69
CA MET A 63 -3.59 2.83 2.60
C MET A 63 -2.57 3.94 2.30
N ILE A 64 -2.33 4.85 3.25
CA ILE A 64 -1.51 6.07 3.01
C ILE A 64 -0.07 5.71 2.62
N SER A 65 0.57 4.81 3.38
CA SER A 65 1.96 4.41 3.14
C SER A 65 2.14 3.37 2.02
N SER A 66 1.06 2.75 1.53
CA SER A 66 1.11 1.67 0.55
C SER A 66 0.73 2.17 -0.86
N ASP A 67 -0.57 2.21 -1.16
CA ASP A 67 -1.13 2.39 -2.50
C ASP A 67 -2.28 3.42 -2.54
N GLU A 68 -2.11 4.54 -1.84
CA GLU A 68 -3.03 5.69 -1.94
C GLU A 68 -3.31 6.12 -3.39
N PHE A 69 -4.60 6.25 -3.73
CA PHE A 69 -5.06 6.68 -5.05
C PHE A 69 -6.39 7.42 -4.95
N GLN A 70 -6.49 8.58 -5.62
CA GLN A 70 -7.74 9.35 -5.69
C GLN A 70 -8.59 8.88 -6.86
N CYS A 71 -9.83 8.47 -6.55
CA CYS A 71 -10.80 8.00 -7.53
C CYS A 71 -11.90 9.05 -7.73
N HIS A 72 -12.40 9.19 -8.95
CA HIS A 72 -13.58 10.00 -9.22
C HIS A 72 -14.80 9.10 -9.36
N VAL A 73 -15.83 9.33 -8.55
CA VAL A 73 -17.07 8.55 -8.53
C VAL A 73 -18.25 9.45 -8.81
N CYS A 74 -19.15 9.01 -9.68
CA CYS A 74 -20.41 9.69 -9.97
C CYS A 74 -21.45 9.36 -8.89
N LYS A 75 -22.00 10.38 -8.21
CA LYS A 75 -23.02 10.20 -7.15
C LYS A 75 -24.34 9.64 -7.65
N GLN A 76 -24.65 9.80 -8.93
CA GLN A 76 -25.92 9.33 -9.51
C GLN A 76 -25.86 7.86 -9.91
N CYS A 77 -24.77 7.41 -10.56
CA CYS A 77 -24.67 6.03 -11.05
C CYS A 77 -23.73 5.14 -10.22
N GLY A 78 -22.98 5.69 -9.28
CA GLY A 78 -22.03 4.96 -8.42
C GLY A 78 -20.79 4.43 -9.12
N LEU A 79 -20.62 4.72 -10.42
CA LEU A 79 -19.49 4.23 -11.21
C LEU A 79 -18.28 5.16 -11.09
N ILE A 80 -17.09 4.55 -11.18
CA ILE A 80 -15.83 5.25 -11.31
C ILE A 80 -15.76 5.87 -12.71
N GLY A 81 -15.36 7.14 -12.78
CA GLY A 81 -15.24 7.90 -14.01
C GLY A 81 -13.87 8.55 -14.16
N TYR A 82 -13.71 9.27 -15.26
CA TYR A 82 -12.55 10.12 -15.47
C TYR A 82 -12.73 11.46 -14.75
N PRO A 83 -11.64 12.21 -14.51
CA PRO A 83 -11.73 13.54 -13.92
C PRO A 83 -12.71 14.41 -14.69
N GLY A 84 -13.79 14.81 -14.03
CA GLY A 84 -14.83 15.67 -14.62
C GLY A 84 -15.72 15.01 -15.68
N TRP A 85 -15.70 13.68 -15.83
CA TRP A 85 -16.58 13.02 -16.81
C TRP A 85 -17.03 11.63 -16.40
N CYS A 86 -18.35 11.45 -16.33
CA CYS A 86 -18.97 10.15 -16.21
C CYS A 86 -19.31 9.59 -17.60
N GLN A 87 -18.74 8.43 -17.96
CA GLN A 87 -19.04 7.78 -19.25
C GLN A 87 -20.49 7.29 -19.36
N ASN A 88 -21.09 6.90 -18.24
CA ASN A 88 -22.45 6.35 -18.22
C ASN A 88 -23.51 7.46 -18.30
N CYS A 89 -23.42 8.46 -17.42
CA CYS A 89 -24.36 9.58 -17.40
C CYS A 89 -24.09 10.62 -18.49
N LYS A 90 -22.92 10.58 -19.14
CA LYS A 90 -22.45 11.58 -20.12
C LYS A 90 -22.53 13.03 -19.60
N THR A 91 -22.29 13.19 -18.30
CA THR A 91 -22.38 14.47 -17.60
C THR A 91 -21.27 14.58 -16.56
N ASN A 92 -20.87 15.82 -16.27
CA ASN A 92 -19.92 16.15 -15.20
C ASN A 92 -20.62 16.49 -13.85
N ARG A 93 -21.93 16.80 -13.87
CA ARG A 93 -22.63 17.43 -12.73
C ARG A 93 -22.57 16.66 -11.40
N HIS A 94 -22.45 15.34 -11.46
CA HIS A 94 -22.53 14.47 -10.29
C HIS A 94 -21.19 13.84 -9.92
N MET A 95 -20.07 14.32 -10.48
CA MET A 95 -18.74 13.80 -10.17
C MET A 95 -18.26 14.29 -8.80
N SER A 96 -17.74 13.36 -7.99
CA SER A 96 -17.04 13.64 -6.74
C SER A 96 -15.72 12.89 -6.69
N THR A 97 -14.69 13.52 -6.12
CA THR A 97 -13.43 12.86 -5.81
C THR A 97 -13.54 12.19 -4.45
N ILE A 98 -13.17 10.92 -4.39
CA ILE A 98 -13.08 10.14 -3.15
C ILE A 98 -11.60 9.83 -2.93
N GLN A 99 -11.17 10.05 -1.70
CA GLN A 99 -9.90 9.58 -1.18
C GLN A 99 -10.13 8.23 -0.51
#